data_AF-A0A242KZE5-F1
#
_entry.id   AF-A0A242KZE5-F1
#
_cell.length_a   1.000
_cell.length_b   1.000
_cell.length_c   1.000
_cell.angle_alpha   90.00
_cell.angle_beta   90.00
_cell.angle_gamma   90.00
#
_symmetry.space_group_name_H-M   'P 1'
#
loop_
_entity.id
_entity.type
_entity.pdbx_description
1 polymer ?
#
loop_
_entity_poly.entity_id
_entity_poly.type
_entity_poly.pdbx_seq_one_letter_code
_entity_poly.pdbx_strand_id
1 'polypeptide(L)'
;MKKNNPKDERIVQINNQIQSEAFLLLLVLLTTSIFVKSYLLEQPVSELLTELLLLGIAFIYLLIRGSLIGHELIDPSKHAKKLRVSAVIVASLFVSLVTGVRNYTLYHDLYTGYFDPHFLAVLGITFISSVLFMSGLVFLVSSVNRFGQKRLEIKLEDENEEK
;
A
#
# COMPACT_ATOMS: atom_id res chain seq x y z
N MET A 1 -41.85 19.92 12.90
CA MET A 1 -41.09 19.78 11.63
C MET A 1 -39.62 19.96 11.92
N LYS A 2 -38.77 18.96 11.65
CA LYS A 2 -37.31 19.08 11.78
C LYS A 2 -36.82 20.02 10.67
N LYS A 3 -36.23 21.15 11.03
CA LYS A 3 -35.68 22.14 10.09
C LYS A 3 -34.37 21.57 9.52
N ASN A 4 -34.47 20.85 8.40
CA ASN A 4 -33.29 20.46 7.62
C ASN A 4 -32.79 21.70 6.90
N ASN A 5 -31.87 22.44 7.51
CA ASN A 5 -31.12 23.47 6.77
C ASN A 5 -30.30 22.74 5.69
N PRO A 6 -30.48 23.06 4.40
CA PRO A 6 -29.66 22.46 3.35
C PRO A 6 -28.20 22.80 3.66
N LYS A 7 -27.37 21.76 3.88
CA LYS A 7 -25.92 21.94 4.01
C LYS A 7 -25.40 22.35 2.64
N ASP A 8 -24.68 23.47 2.57
CA ASP A 8 -24.05 23.92 1.33
C ASP A 8 -23.02 22.86 0.91
N GLU A 9 -23.24 22.30 -0.28
CA GLU A 9 -22.37 21.27 -0.87
C GLU A 9 -20.93 21.76 -1.01
N ARG A 10 -20.72 23.07 -1.25
CA ARG A 10 -19.38 23.67 -1.34
C ARG A 10 -18.62 23.58 -0.02
N ILE A 11 -19.30 23.83 1.10
CA ILE A 11 -18.70 23.74 2.43
C ILE A 11 -18.34 22.28 2.75
N VAL A 12 -19.21 21.34 2.39
CA VAL A 12 -18.95 19.90 2.57
C VAL A 12 -17.75 19.45 1.73
N GLN A 13 -17.66 19.90 0.47
CA GLN A 13 -16.55 19.56 -0.42
C GLN A 13 -15.21 20.09 0.09
N ILE A 14 -15.16 21.36 0.51
CA ILE A 14 -13.95 21.96 1.10
C ILE A 14 -13.53 21.20 2.36
N ASN A 15 -14.48 20.86 3.25
CA ASN A 15 -14.18 20.12 4.46
C ASN A 15 -13.63 18.72 4.16
N ASN A 16 -14.21 18.01 3.20
CA ASN A 16 -13.71 16.68 2.78
C ASN A 16 -12.30 16.77 2.18
N GLN A 17 -12.01 17.83 1.41
CA GLN A 17 -10.68 18.07 0.87
C GLN A 17 -9.65 18.29 1.98
N ILE A 18 -9.93 19.20 2.92
CA ILE A 18 -9.03 19.48 4.05
C ILE A 18 -8.77 18.21 4.87
N GLN A 19 -9.81 17.39 5.13
CA GLN A 19 -9.65 16.12 5.84
C GLN A 19 -8.79 15.11 5.06
N SER A 20 -8.96 15.03 3.74
CA SER A 20 -8.15 14.17 2.88
C SER A 20 -6.68 14.60 2.86
N GLU A 21 -6.42 15.91 2.74
CA GLU A 21 -5.06 16.47 2.79
C GLU A 21 -4.40 16.24 4.15
N ALA A 22 -5.12 16.48 5.25
CA ALA A 22 -4.61 16.21 6.60
C ALA A 22 -4.31 14.72 6.81
N PHE A 23 -5.17 13.84 6.29
CA PHE A 23 -4.95 12.40 6.35
C PHE A 23 -3.72 11.96 5.54
N LEU A 24 -3.53 12.52 4.33
CA LEU A 24 -2.34 12.27 3.52
C LEU A 24 -1.07 12.76 4.22
N LEU A 25 -1.10 13.95 4.82
CA LEU A 25 0.02 14.47 5.60
C LEU A 25 0.37 13.55 6.77
N LEU A 26 -0.62 13.03 7.49
CA LEU A 26 -0.40 12.07 8.58
C LEU A 26 0.25 10.78 8.08
N LEU A 27 -0.19 10.24 6.93
CA LEU A 27 0.42 9.06 6.33
C LEU A 27 1.88 9.29 5.93
N VAL A 28 2.19 10.46 5.37
CA VAL A 28 3.56 10.85 5.02
C VAL A 28 4.42 10.92 6.29
N LEU A 29 3.94 11.60 7.34
CA LEU A 29 4.67 11.73 8.61
C LEU A 29 4.91 10.36 9.28
N LEU A 30 3.90 9.48 9.31
CA LEU A 30 4.04 8.11 9.82
C LEU A 30 5.09 7.32 9.05
N THR A 31 5.06 7.41 7.72
CA THR A 31 6.03 6.72 6.85
C THR A 31 7.44 7.27 7.06
N THR A 32 7.60 8.59 7.18
CA THR A 32 8.88 9.22 7.51
C THR A 32 9.37 8.81 8.90
N SER A 33 8.48 8.70 9.89
CA SER A 33 8.84 8.23 11.24
C SER A 33 9.41 6.81 11.20
N ILE A 34 8.73 5.89 10.51
CA ILE A 34 9.21 4.51 10.30
C ILE A 34 10.58 4.51 9.63
N PHE A 35 10.75 5.32 8.58
CA PHE A 35 12.02 5.40 7.87
C PHE A 35 13.16 5.88 8.78
N VAL A 36 12.96 6.95 9.55
CA VAL A 36 13.97 7.49 10.48
C VAL A 36 14.30 6.47 11.56
N LYS A 37 13.30 5.86 12.21
CA LYS A 37 13.52 4.86 13.26
C LYS A 37 14.25 3.62 12.74
N SER A 38 13.85 3.14 11.57
CA SER A 38 14.41 1.93 10.96
C SER A 38 15.83 2.13 10.45
N TYR A 39 16.12 3.24 9.78
CA TYR A 39 17.38 3.42 9.03
C TYR A 39 18.36 4.40 9.68
N LEU A 40 17.89 5.46 10.33
CA LEU A 40 18.77 6.45 10.97
C LEU A 40 19.08 6.09 12.42
N LEU A 41 18.10 5.54 13.14
CA LEU A 41 18.22 5.21 14.56
C LEU A 41 18.48 3.72 14.82
N GLU A 42 18.45 2.89 13.78
CA GLU A 42 18.66 1.43 13.85
C GLU A 42 17.79 0.71 14.90
N GLN A 43 16.59 1.24 15.16
CA GLN A 43 15.71 0.70 16.19
C GLN A 43 15.13 -0.67 15.77
N PRO A 44 14.93 -1.59 16.74
CA PRO A 44 14.31 -2.87 16.45
C PRO A 44 12.84 -2.69 16.07
N VAL A 45 12.32 -3.61 15.24
CA VAL A 45 10.93 -3.58 14.73
C VAL A 45 9.89 -3.49 15.84
N SER A 46 10.19 -3.99 17.04
CA SER A 46 9.33 -3.86 18.23
C SER A 46 8.98 -2.42 18.57
N GLU A 47 9.89 -1.47 18.35
CA GLU A 47 9.69 -0.04 18.63
C GLU A 47 8.95 0.69 17.50
N LEU A 48 8.69 0.01 16.38
CA LEU A 48 7.96 0.52 15.22
C LEU A 48 6.54 -0.10 15.12
N LEU A 49 6.18 -1.00 16.04
CA LEU A 49 4.90 -1.71 16.00
C LEU A 49 3.69 -0.76 16.00
N THR A 50 3.77 0.34 16.75
CA THR A 50 2.70 1.33 16.85
C THR A 50 2.41 2.00 15.50
N GLU A 51 3.45 2.46 14.82
CA GLU A 51 3.35 3.12 13.52
C GLU A 51 2.89 2.14 12.44
N LEU A 52 3.42 0.92 12.45
CA LEU A 52 3.02 -0.14 11.53
C LEU A 52 1.55 -0.53 11.72
N LEU A 53 1.07 -0.61 12.96
CA LEU A 53 -0.32 -0.92 13.28
C LEU A 53 -1.25 0.21 12.80
N LEU A 54 -0.90 1.47 13.07
CA LEU A 54 -1.69 2.62 12.61
C LEU A 54 -1.77 2.68 11.09
N LEU A 55 -0.65 2.50 10.38
CA LEU A 55 -0.62 2.42 8.92
C LEU A 55 -1.44 1.24 8.40
N GLY A 56 -1.33 0.07 9.04
CA GLY A 56 -2.08 -1.13 8.68
C GLY A 56 -3.59 -0.92 8.81
N ILE A 57 -4.06 -0.40 9.95
CA ILE A 57 -5.48 -0.10 10.17
C ILE A 57 -5.99 0.94 9.15
N ALA A 58 -5.23 2.01 8.93
CA ALA A 58 -5.60 3.05 7.97
C ALA A 58 -5.74 2.46 6.56
N PHE A 59 -4.78 1.63 6.13
CA PHE A 59 -4.80 0.99 4.82
C PHE A 59 -5.98 0.03 4.67
N ILE A 60 -6.22 -0.84 5.66
CA ILE A 60 -7.35 -1.78 5.66
C ILE A 60 -8.68 -1.01 5.60
N TYR A 61 -8.81 0.07 6.39
CA TYR A 61 -10.00 0.89 6.38
C TYR A 61 -10.28 1.49 5.00
N LEU A 62 -9.27 2.07 4.34
CA LEU A 62 -9.41 2.61 2.99
C LEU A 62 -9.81 1.55 1.97
N LEU A 63 -9.18 0.36 2.02
CA LEU A 63 -9.50 -0.73 1.12
C LEU A 63 -10.96 -1.18 1.25
N ILE A 64 -11.41 -1.42 2.49
CA ILE A 64 -12.78 -1.88 2.75
C ILE A 64 -13.78 -0.77 2.40
N ARG A 65 -13.56 0.45 2.88
CA ARG A 65 -14.47 1.58 2.66
C ARG A 65 -14.56 1.92 1.17
N GLY A 66 -13.43 1.97 0.47
CA GLY A 66 -13.37 2.23 -0.97
C GLY A 66 -14.14 1.17 -1.76
N SER A 67 -13.91 -0.10 -1.45
CA SER A 67 -14.65 -1.22 -2.06
C SER A 67 -16.16 -1.17 -1.79
N LEU A 68 -16.58 -0.82 -0.56
CA LEU A 68 -18.00 -0.73 -0.20
C LEU A 68 -18.76 0.43 -0.87
N ILE A 69 -18.08 1.56 -1.08
CA ILE A 69 -18.59 2.71 -1.81
C ILE A 69 -18.60 2.43 -3.32
N GLY A 70 -17.86 1.42 -3.75
CA GLY A 70 -17.75 1.07 -5.16
C GLY A 70 -16.74 1.90 -5.93
N HIS A 71 -15.84 2.57 -5.20
CA HIS A 71 -14.75 3.28 -5.82
C HIS A 71 -13.81 2.27 -6.49
N GLU A 72 -13.50 2.50 -7.75
CA GLU A 72 -12.55 1.67 -8.49
C GLU A 72 -11.13 1.92 -7.99
N LEU A 73 -10.70 1.10 -7.02
CA LEU A 73 -9.39 1.19 -6.38
C LEU A 73 -8.24 0.83 -7.34
N ILE A 74 -8.55 0.05 -8.37
CA ILE A 74 -7.58 -0.45 -9.34
C ILE A 74 -8.12 -0.21 -10.73
N ASP A 75 -7.38 0.59 -11.50
CA ASP A 75 -7.65 0.76 -12.93
C ASP A 75 -7.45 -0.58 -13.68
N PRO A 76 -8.50 -1.08 -14.37
CA PRO A 76 -8.49 -2.32 -15.13
C PRO A 76 -7.77 -2.20 -16.47
N SER A 77 -7.39 -0.98 -16.88
CA SER A 77 -6.73 -0.72 -18.17
C SER A 77 -5.48 -1.57 -18.35
N LYS A 78 -5.23 -2.01 -19.61
CA LYS A 78 -4.03 -2.78 -19.95
C LYS A 78 -2.75 -2.01 -19.61
N HIS A 79 -2.78 -0.69 -19.77
CA HIS A 79 -1.68 0.20 -19.42
C HIS A 79 -1.43 0.21 -17.90
N ALA A 80 -2.46 0.41 -17.08
CA ALA A 80 -2.32 0.35 -15.62
C ALA A 80 -1.88 -1.03 -15.12
N LYS A 81 -2.33 -2.12 -15.76
CA LYS A 81 -1.85 -3.46 -15.43
C LYS A 81 -0.35 -3.61 -15.69
N LYS A 82 0.15 -3.14 -16.84
CA LYS A 82 1.59 -3.16 -17.16
C LYS A 82 2.39 -2.30 -16.18
N LEU A 83 1.89 -1.10 -15.86
CA LEU A 83 2.52 -0.21 -14.90
C LEU A 83 2.59 -0.83 -13.49
N ARG A 84 1.53 -1.50 -13.04
CA ARG A 84 1.50 -2.21 -11.76
C ARG A 84 2.54 -3.34 -11.69
N VAL A 85 2.62 -4.18 -12.73
CA VAL A 85 3.64 -5.24 -12.78
C VAL A 85 5.04 -4.64 -12.77
N SER A 86 5.26 -3.58 -13.55
CA SER A 86 6.53 -2.83 -13.53
C SER A 86 6.86 -2.27 -12.16
N ALA A 87 5.87 -1.70 -11.46
CA ALA A 87 6.05 -1.14 -10.12
C ALA A 87 6.41 -2.22 -9.10
N VAL A 88 5.78 -3.40 -9.17
CA VAL A 88 6.12 -4.56 -8.31
C VAL A 88 7.57 -4.98 -8.53
N ILE A 89 8.03 -5.07 -9.78
CA ILE A 89 9.41 -5.46 -10.10
C ILE A 89 10.40 -4.40 -9.59
N VAL A 90 10.16 -3.13 -9.89
CA VAL A 90 11.03 -2.01 -9.47
C VAL A 90 11.10 -1.91 -7.95
N ALA A 91 9.97 -2.00 -7.25
CA ALA A 91 9.92 -1.98 -5.80
C ALA A 91 10.65 -3.18 -5.18
N SER A 92 10.47 -4.38 -5.74
CA SER A 92 11.16 -5.59 -5.25
C SER A 92 12.67 -5.53 -5.48
N LEU A 93 13.09 -4.94 -6.61
CA LEU A 93 14.50 -4.69 -6.89
C LEU A 93 15.10 -3.69 -5.88
N PHE A 94 14.38 -2.60 -5.61
CA PHE A 94 14.79 -1.61 -4.61
C PHE A 94 14.93 -2.23 -3.22
N VAL A 95 13.95 -3.02 -2.78
CA VAL A 95 14.01 -3.73 -1.49
C VAL A 95 15.20 -4.70 -1.43
N SER A 96 15.43 -5.47 -2.50
CA SER A 96 16.56 -6.39 -2.59
C SER A 96 17.90 -5.65 -2.51
N LEU A 97 18.05 -4.51 -3.20
CA LEU A 97 19.27 -3.69 -3.15
C LEU A 97 19.52 -3.12 -1.76
N VAL A 98 18.51 -2.50 -1.14
CA VAL A 98 18.63 -1.90 0.20
C VAL A 98 18.97 -2.98 1.24
N THR A 99 18.27 -4.11 1.19
CA THR A 99 18.52 -5.24 2.09
C THR A 99 19.88 -5.86 1.84
N GLY A 100 20.29 -5.98 0.58
CA GLY A 100 21.60 -6.49 0.17
C GLY A 100 22.74 -5.62 0.65
N VAL A 101 22.64 -4.29 0.50
CA VAL A 101 23.63 -3.35 1.03
C VAL A 101 23.76 -3.51 2.54
N ARG A 102 22.63 -3.54 3.26
CA ARG A 102 22.63 -3.74 4.72
C ARG A 102 23.21 -5.10 5.12
N ASN A 103 22.91 -6.14 4.37
CA ASN A 103 23.43 -7.48 4.63
C ASN A 103 24.93 -7.55 4.38
N TYR A 104 25.43 -6.94 3.30
CA TYR A 104 26.86 -6.84 3.02
C TYR A 104 27.58 -6.08 4.12
N THR A 105 27.06 -4.93 4.57
CA THR A 105 27.71 -4.16 5.65
C THR A 105 27.80 -4.91 6.97
N LEU A 106 26.83 -5.77 7.28
CA LEU A 106 26.78 -6.53 8.54
C LEU A 106 27.59 -7.83 8.50
N TYR A 107 27.70 -8.44 7.32
CA TYR A 107 28.28 -9.77 7.15
C TYR A 107 29.44 -9.80 6.15
N HIS A 108 30.10 -8.66 5.89
CA HIS A 108 31.16 -8.58 4.87
C HIS A 108 32.29 -9.58 5.11
N ASP A 109 32.59 -9.90 6.37
CA ASP A 109 33.63 -10.87 6.75
C ASP A 109 33.33 -12.29 6.31
N LEU A 110 32.07 -12.61 6.04
CA LEU A 110 31.63 -13.92 5.54
C LEU A 110 31.69 -14.02 4.02
N TYR A 111 32.04 -12.93 3.31
CA TYR A 111 32.06 -12.87 1.85
C TYR A 111 33.49 -12.72 1.32
N THR A 112 33.79 -13.46 0.26
CA THR A 112 35.09 -13.40 -0.43
C THR A 112 35.20 -12.21 -1.39
N GLY A 113 34.10 -11.50 -1.66
CA GLY A 113 34.06 -10.30 -2.50
C GLY A 113 32.63 -9.95 -2.95
N TYR A 114 32.50 -8.96 -3.85
CA TYR A 114 31.21 -8.51 -4.37
C TYR A 114 30.49 -9.52 -5.27
N PHE A 115 31.23 -10.45 -5.87
CA PHE A 115 30.69 -11.53 -6.70
C PHE A 115 30.66 -12.87 -5.96
N ASP A 116 30.68 -12.85 -4.63
CA ASP A 116 30.53 -14.05 -3.82
C ASP A 116 29.17 -14.72 -4.11
N PRO A 117 29.14 -16.03 -4.42
CA PRO A 117 27.89 -16.74 -4.69
C PRO A 117 26.87 -16.66 -3.55
N HIS A 118 27.32 -16.60 -2.29
CA HIS A 118 26.43 -16.48 -1.14
C HIS A 118 25.79 -15.10 -1.08
N PHE A 119 26.55 -14.04 -1.36
CA PHE A 119 26.00 -12.68 -1.43
C PHE A 119 25.00 -12.53 -2.58
N LEU A 120 25.32 -13.06 -3.77
CA LEU A 120 24.40 -13.08 -4.91
C LEU A 120 23.13 -13.90 -4.62
N ALA A 121 23.25 -15.01 -3.88
CA ALA A 121 22.10 -15.80 -3.45
C ALA A 121 21.20 -15.01 -2.50
N VAL A 122 21.75 -14.24 -1.55
CA VAL A 122 20.96 -13.37 -0.66
C VAL A 122 20.17 -12.34 -1.46
N LEU A 123 20.80 -11.67 -2.42
CA LEU A 123 20.13 -10.70 -3.30
C LEU A 123 19.00 -11.36 -4.11
N GLY A 124 19.28 -12.51 -4.72
CA GLY A 124 18.32 -13.25 -5.54
C GLY A 124 17.12 -13.76 -4.73
N ILE A 125 17.37 -14.39 -3.59
CA ILE A 125 16.31 -14.91 -2.70
C ILE A 125 15.46 -13.76 -2.16
N THR A 126 16.09 -12.66 -1.72
CA THR A 126 15.37 -11.48 -1.22
C THR A 126 14.52 -10.85 -2.31
N PHE A 127 15.03 -10.77 -3.54
CA PHE A 127 14.26 -10.27 -4.68
C PHE A 127 13.04 -11.15 -4.98
N ILE A 128 13.22 -12.47 -5.10
CA ILE A 128 12.12 -13.40 -5.39
C ILE A 128 11.07 -13.36 -4.27
N SER A 129 11.50 -13.38 -3.01
CA SER A 129 10.61 -13.28 -1.85
C SER A 129 9.82 -11.97 -1.88
N SER A 130 10.48 -10.85 -2.18
CA SER A 130 9.84 -9.53 -2.29
C SER A 130 8.82 -9.49 -3.43
N VAL A 131 9.14 -10.04 -4.60
CA VAL A 131 8.21 -10.13 -5.74
C VAL A 131 6.97 -10.93 -5.37
N LEU A 132 7.14 -12.10 -4.73
CA LEU A 132 6.03 -12.94 -4.30
C LEU A 132 5.14 -12.22 -3.28
N PHE A 133 5.76 -11.58 -2.28
CA PHE A 133 5.05 -10.82 -1.26
C PHE A 133 4.26 -9.65 -1.86
N MET A 134 4.91 -8.81 -2.67
CA MET A 134 4.27 -7.66 -3.32
C MET A 134 3.17 -8.08 -4.29
N SER A 135 3.35 -9.17 -5.03
CA SER A 135 2.32 -9.75 -5.88
C SER A 135 1.12 -10.23 -5.06
N GLY A 136 1.37 -10.85 -3.90
CA GLY A 136 0.33 -11.24 -2.94
C GLY A 136 -0.47 -10.04 -2.44
N LEU A 137 0.19 -8.93 -2.08
CA LEU A 137 -0.47 -7.69 -1.68
C LEU A 137 -1.36 -7.13 -2.80
N VAL A 138 -0.83 -7.03 -4.03
CA VAL A 138 -1.62 -6.57 -5.18
C VAL A 138 -2.81 -7.48 -5.46
N PHE A 139 -2.65 -8.79 -5.28
CA PHE A 139 -3.73 -9.76 -5.42
C PHE A 139 -4.82 -9.57 -4.35
N LEU A 140 -4.46 -9.31 -3.09
CA LEU A 140 -5.42 -9.02 -2.02
C LEU A 140 -6.23 -7.76 -2.33
N VAL A 141 -5.56 -6.66 -2.72
CA VAL A 141 -6.23 -5.42 -3.12
C VAL A 141 -7.16 -5.66 -4.32
N SER A 142 -6.70 -6.41 -5.32
CA SER A 142 -7.49 -6.76 -6.50
C SER A 142 -8.72 -7.58 -6.16
N SER A 143 -8.61 -8.48 -5.18
CA SER A 143 -9.72 -9.32 -4.72
C SER A 143 -10.79 -8.49 -4.01
N VAL A 144 -10.37 -7.58 -3.12
CA VAL A 144 -11.27 -6.64 -2.43
C VAL A 144 -11.93 -5.68 -3.41
N ASN A 145 -11.20 -5.17 -4.41
CA ASN A 145 -11.77 -4.33 -5.46
C ASN A 145 -12.83 -5.08 -6.27
N ARG A 146 -12.53 -6.31 -6.71
CA ARG A 146 -13.47 -7.14 -7.48
C ARG A 146 -14.74 -7.46 -6.68
N PHE A 147 -14.61 -7.70 -5.38
CA PHE A 147 -15.77 -7.91 -4.51
C PHE A 147 -16.66 -6.65 -4.43
N GLY A 148 -16.05 -5.48 -4.27
CA GLY A 148 -16.76 -4.20 -4.26
C GLY A 148 -17.52 -3.93 -5.55
N GLN A 149 -16.85 -4.12 -6.69
CA GLN A 149 -17.45 -3.92 -8.01
C GLN A 149 -18.62 -4.86 -8.28
N LYS A 150 -18.48 -6.16 -7.99
CA LYS A 150 -19.59 -7.12 -8.13
C LYS A 150 -20.81 -6.75 -7.29
N ARG A 151 -20.59 -6.28 -6.06
CA ARG A 151 -21.68 -5.86 -5.18
C ARG A 151 -22.41 -4.63 -5.71
N LEU A 152 -21.70 -3.69 -6.36
CA LEU A 152 -22.34 -2.56 -7.03
C LEU A 152 -23.16 -2.99 -8.23
N GLU A 153 -22.61 -3.86 -9.07
CA GLU A 153 -23.25 -4.35 -10.29
C GLU A 153 -24.61 -4.98 -9.96
N ILE A 154 -24.65 -5.87 -8.96
CA ILE A 154 -25.90 -6.48 -8.46
C ILE A 154 -26.90 -5.43 -7.99
N LYS A 155 -26.47 -4.44 -7.21
CA LYS A 155 -27.36 -3.37 -6.71
C LYS A 155 -27.97 -2.53 -7.84
N LEU A 156 -27.18 -2.27 -8.89
CA LEU A 156 -27.63 -1.49 -10.03
C LEU A 156 -28.61 -2.31 -10.90
N GLU A 157 -28.42 -3.61 -11.01
CA GLU A 157 -29.38 -4.52 -11.67
C GLU A 157 -30.71 -4.55 -10.91
N ASP A 158 -30.68 -4.75 -9.58
CA ASP A 158 -31.88 -4.74 -8.73
C ASP A 158 -32.68 -3.42 -8.86
N GLU A 159 -31.99 -2.27 -8.82
CA GLU A 159 -32.63 -0.94 -8.97
C GLU A 159 -33.22 -0.69 -10.37
N ASN A 160 -32.73 -1.38 -11.40
CA ASN A 160 -33.25 -1.27 -12.76
C ASN A 160 -34.41 -2.25 -13.02
N GLU A 161 -34.46 -3.39 -12.33
CA GLU A 161 -35.58 -4.35 -12.41
C GLU A 161 -36.82 -3.88 -11.62
N GLU A 162 -36.66 -3.05 -10.59
CA GLU A 162 -37.76 -2.48 -9.81
C GLU A 162 -38.44 -1.25 -10.46
N LYS A 163 -37.95 -0.77 -11.62
CA LYS A 163 -38.51 0.38 -12.37
C LYS A 163 -39.33 -0.04 -13.59
#